data_AF-A0A812IYP0-F1
#
_entry.id   AF-A0A812IYP0-F1
#
_cell.length_a   1.000
_cell.length_b   1.000
_cell.length_c   1.000
_cell.angle_alpha   90.00
_cell.angle_beta   90.00
_cell.angle_gamma   90.00
#
_symmetry.space_group_name_H-M   'P 1'
#
loop_
_entity.id
_entity.type
_entity.pdbx_description
1 polymer ?
#
loop_
_entity_poly.entity_id
_entity_poly.type
_entity_poly.pdbx_seq_one_letter_code
_entity_poly.pdbx_strand_id
1 'polypeptide(L)'
;VDFLNHAAAPNASSDWDEESGSVEVRALADLSKGDEVLLSYGCLSNPLLWRTYGFTLPFRSEPMWTCTFSQQELSEASDAAEELE
;
A
#
# COMPACT_ATOMS: atom_id res chain seq x y z
N VAL A 1 -4.39 -16.68 -6.58
CA VAL A 1 -3.39 -15.65 -6.95
C VAL A 1 -3.98 -14.91 -8.14
N ASP A 2 -4.12 -13.59 -8.03
CA ASP A 2 -4.85 -12.74 -8.98
C ASP A 2 -4.01 -12.25 -10.18
N PHE A 3 -2.68 -12.42 -10.15
CA PHE A 3 -1.73 -12.05 -11.23
C PHE A 3 -1.69 -10.56 -11.60
N LEU A 4 -2.47 -9.70 -10.92
CA LEU A 4 -2.57 -8.28 -11.21
C LEU A 4 -1.59 -7.51 -10.32
N ASN A 5 -0.76 -6.67 -10.92
CA ASN A 5 0.27 -5.94 -10.18
C ASN A 5 -0.30 -4.77 -9.36
N HIS A 6 0.50 -4.30 -8.40
CA HIS A 6 0.16 -3.18 -7.54
C HIS A 6 0.39 -1.83 -8.23
N ALA A 7 -0.55 -0.90 -8.08
CA ALA A 7 -0.33 0.53 -8.25
C ALA A 7 -0.96 1.34 -7.11
N ALA A 8 -0.32 2.45 -6.72
CA ALA A 8 -0.87 3.39 -5.74
C ALA A 8 -2.13 4.10 -6.28
N ALA A 9 -2.19 4.32 -7.60
CA ALA A 9 -3.36 4.77 -8.33
C ALA A 9 -3.80 3.64 -9.28
N PRO A 10 -4.61 2.67 -8.80
CA PRO A 10 -5.00 1.52 -9.60
C PRO A 10 -6.02 1.89 -10.68
N ASN A 11 -6.09 1.09 -11.74
CA ASN A 11 -7.09 1.22 -12.81
C ASN A 11 -8.16 0.11 -12.76
N ALA A 12 -8.06 -0.80 -11.79
CA ALA A 12 -9.07 -1.80 -11.49
C ALA A 12 -9.23 -1.99 -9.97
N SER A 13 -10.39 -2.51 -9.57
CA SER A 13 -10.69 -2.95 -8.20
C SER A 13 -11.10 -4.42 -8.21
N SER A 14 -10.77 -5.14 -7.15
CA SER A 14 -11.30 -6.49 -6.89
C SER A 14 -12.20 -6.48 -5.66
N ASP A 15 -13.35 -7.16 -5.75
CA ASP A 15 -14.27 -7.34 -4.63
C ASP A 15 -15.02 -8.67 -4.75
N TRP A 16 -15.59 -9.15 -3.64
CA TRP A 16 -16.46 -10.31 -3.63
C TRP A 16 -17.88 -9.93 -4.04
N ASP A 17 -18.41 -10.60 -5.04
CA ASP A 17 -19.79 -10.46 -5.47
C ASP A 17 -20.64 -11.61 -4.92
N GLU A 18 -21.57 -11.28 -4.01
CA GLU A 18 -22.42 -12.28 -3.33
C GLU A 18 -23.46 -12.92 -4.27
N GLU A 19 -23.88 -12.21 -5.32
CA GLU A 19 -24.89 -12.73 -6.26
C GLU A 19 -24.30 -13.83 -7.15
N SER A 20 -23.12 -13.59 -7.73
CA SER A 20 -22.40 -14.57 -8.52
C SER A 20 -21.61 -15.58 -7.68
N GLY A 21 -21.35 -15.27 -6.40
CA GLY A 21 -20.53 -16.08 -5.50
C GLY A 21 -19.07 -16.15 -5.95
N SER A 22 -18.51 -15.04 -6.44
CA SER A 22 -17.19 -15.00 -7.06
C SER A 22 -16.44 -13.69 -6.80
N VAL A 23 -15.11 -13.71 -6.97
CA VAL A 23 -14.31 -12.48 -6.98
C VAL A 23 -14.43 -11.83 -8.36
N GLU A 24 -14.89 -10.59 -8.39
CA GLU A 24 -14.96 -9.79 -9.61
C GLU A 24 -13.86 -8.75 -9.65
N VAL A 25 -13.24 -8.59 -10.82
CA VAL A 25 -12.32 -7.49 -11.11
C VAL A 25 -13.03 -6.52 -12.05
N ARG A 26 -13.19 -5.28 -11.63
CA ARG A 26 -13.89 -4.23 -12.37
C ARG A 26 -12.94 -3.10 -12.72
N ALA A 27 -12.98 -2.64 -13.96
CA ALA A 27 -12.20 -1.48 -14.39
C ALA A 27 -12.74 -0.21 -13.73
N LEU A 28 -11.83 0.63 -13.24
CA LEU A 28 -12.14 1.94 -12.64
C LEU A 28 -12.00 3.08 -13.68
N ALA A 29 -11.42 2.79 -14.83
CA ALA A 29 -11.22 3.70 -15.95
C ALA A 29 -11.25 2.92 -17.27
N ASP A 30 -11.34 3.64 -18.40
CA ASP A 30 -11.21 3.04 -19.72
C ASP A 30 -9.81 2.43 -19.92
N LEU A 31 -9.76 1.22 -20.46
CA LEU A 31 -8.53 0.49 -20.73
C LEU A 31 -8.39 0.19 -22.22
N SER A 32 -7.22 0.47 -22.78
CA SER A 32 -6.87 0.14 -24.16
C SER A 32 -6.16 -1.22 -24.25
N LYS A 33 -6.20 -1.83 -25.44
CA LYS A 33 -5.44 -3.06 -25.69
C LYS A 33 -3.95 -2.81 -25.46
N GLY A 34 -3.36 -3.57 -24.55
CA GLY A 34 -1.94 -3.46 -24.19
C GLY A 34 -1.70 -2.72 -22.87
N ASP A 35 -2.71 -2.07 -22.31
CA ASP A 35 -2.61 -1.49 -20.97
C ASP A 35 -2.52 -2.60 -19.92
N GLU A 36 -1.70 -2.37 -18.90
CA GLU A 36 -1.61 -3.24 -17.75
C GLU A 36 -2.78 -3.00 -16.79
N VAL A 37 -3.40 -4.08 -16.32
CA VAL A 37 -4.46 -4.01 -15.31
C VAL A 37 -3.82 -4.06 -13.93
N LEU A 38 -4.05 -3.02 -13.13
CA LEU A 38 -3.36 -2.75 -11.88
C LEU A 38 -4.37 -2.61 -10.74
N LEU A 39 -4.15 -3.35 -9.65
CA LEU A 39 -4.92 -3.27 -8.41
C LEU A 39 -4.17 -2.47 -7.34
N SER A 40 -4.89 -2.04 -6.30
CA SER A 40 -4.24 -1.60 -5.06
C SER A 40 -4.18 -2.76 -4.08
N TYR A 41 -2.99 -3.03 -3.53
CA TYR A 41 -2.83 -3.99 -2.43
C TYR A 41 -3.07 -3.33 -1.07
N GLY A 42 -3.50 -2.07 -1.05
CA GLY A 42 -3.72 -1.26 0.14
C GLY A 42 -2.61 -0.24 0.40
N CYS A 43 -2.81 0.57 1.45
CA CYS A 43 -1.77 1.47 1.96
C CYS A 43 -0.81 0.66 2.83
N LEU A 44 0.32 0.25 2.26
CA LEU A 44 1.34 -0.56 2.92
C LEU A 44 2.72 0.11 2.78
N SER A 45 3.54 0.00 3.83
CA SER A 45 4.94 0.42 3.78
C SER A 45 5.79 -0.60 3.04
N ASN A 46 6.95 -0.18 2.56
CA ASN A 46 7.95 -1.01 1.88
C ASN A 46 8.37 -2.24 2.70
N PRO A 47 8.58 -2.15 4.04
CA PRO A 47 8.79 -3.35 4.85
C PRO A 47 7.64 -4.37 4.77
N LEU A 48 6.38 -3.91 4.73
CA LEU A 48 5.22 -4.80 4.60
C LEU A 48 5.06 -5.34 3.18
N LEU A 49 5.27 -4.52 2.15
CA LEU A 49 5.25 -4.93 0.75
C LEU A 49 6.34 -5.97 0.45
N TRP A 50 7.56 -5.76 0.95
CA TRP A 50 8.67 -6.67 0.77
C TRP A 50 8.39 -8.02 1.42
N ARG A 51 7.92 -8.01 2.68
CA ARG A 51 7.64 -9.24 3.43
C ARG A 51 6.51 -10.07 2.80
N THR A 52 5.47 -9.42 2.30
CA THR A 52 4.24 -10.10 1.83
C THR A 52 4.27 -10.40 0.33
N TYR A 53 4.83 -9.50 -0.48
CA TYR A 53 4.75 -9.54 -1.95
C TYR A 53 6.12 -9.57 -2.65
N GLY A 54 7.23 -9.42 -1.92
CA GLY A 54 8.57 -9.56 -2.48
C GLY A 54 9.03 -8.41 -3.38
N PHE A 55 8.43 -7.22 -3.25
CA PHE A 55 8.85 -6.01 -3.95
C PHE A 55 8.82 -4.77 -3.04
N THR A 56 9.40 -3.67 -3.52
CA THR A 56 9.32 -2.35 -2.89
C THR A 56 8.95 -1.29 -3.93
N LEU A 57 8.40 -0.17 -3.47
CA LEU A 57 8.12 1.03 -4.24
C LEU A 57 9.24 2.07 -4.05
N PRO A 58 9.43 2.99 -5.02
CA PRO A 58 10.26 4.18 -4.81
C PRO A 58 9.80 4.97 -3.58
N PHE A 59 10.73 5.56 -2.82
CA PHE A 59 10.43 6.27 -1.56
C PHE A 59 9.38 7.39 -1.69
N ARG A 60 9.27 8.02 -2.86
CA ARG A 60 8.26 9.07 -3.14
C ARG A 60 6.86 8.53 -3.43
N SER A 61 6.78 7.24 -3.74
CA SER A 61 5.56 6.53 -4.10
C SER A 61 5.05 5.64 -2.96
N GLU A 62 5.84 5.50 -1.89
CA GLU A 62 5.46 4.74 -0.71
C GLU A 62 4.36 5.50 0.07
N PRO A 63 3.17 4.91 0.28
CA PRO A 63 2.05 5.62 0.87
C PRO A 63 2.20 5.86 2.38
N MET A 64 3.05 5.08 3.05
CA MET A 64 3.26 5.15 4.49
C MET A 64 4.66 4.68 4.87
N TRP A 65 5.25 5.27 5.91
CA TRP A 65 6.53 4.83 6.44
C TRP A 65 6.35 4.09 7.76
N THR A 66 7.21 3.11 8.00
CA THR A 66 7.28 2.40 9.28
C THR A 66 8.50 2.87 10.04
N CYS A 67 8.28 3.36 11.26
CA CYS A 67 9.32 3.65 12.24
C CYS A 67 9.05 2.83 13.50
N THR A 68 10.13 2.40 14.15
CA THR A 68 10.08 1.66 15.41
C THR A 68 10.99 2.37 16.39
N PHE A 69 10.48 2.62 17.59
CA PHE A 69 11.22 3.24 18.67
C PHE A 69 11.08 2.38 19.93
N SER A 70 12.13 2.37 20.74
CA SER A 70 12.05 1.96 22.14
C SER A 70 11.32 3.03 22.96
N GLN A 71 10.82 2.62 24.13
CA GLN A 71 10.23 3.56 25.08
C GLN A 71 11.23 4.64 25.53
N GLN A 72 12.50 4.28 25.65
CA GLN A 72 13.55 5.21 26.05
C GLN A 72 13.75 6.31 24.99
N GLU A 73 13.89 5.94 23.71
CA GLU A 73 14.05 6.91 22.60
C GLU A 73 12.87 7.87 22.51
N LEU A 74 11.65 7.38 22.78
CA LEU A 74 10.44 8.21 22.82
C LEU A 74 10.45 9.21 23.97
N SER A 75 10.91 8.80 25.16
CA SER A 75 11.02 9.69 26.33
C SER A 75 12.04 10.80 26.06
N GLU A 76 13.24 10.44 25.59
CA GLU A 76 14.30 11.40 25.31
C GLU A 76 13.89 12.42 24.23
N ALA A 77 13.19 11.98 23.19
CA ALA A 77 12.66 12.86 22.15
C ALA A 77 11.56 13.80 22.66
N SER A 78 10.72 13.35 23.60
CA SER A 78 9.68 14.17 24.22
C SER A 78 10.28 15.28 25.06
N ASP A 79 11.25 14.93 25.93
CA ASP A 79 11.92 15.89 26.80
C ASP A 79 12.65 16.97 25.96
N ALA A 80 13.34 16.55 24.89
CA ALA A 80 14.02 17.47 23.97
C ALA A 80 13.07 18.38 23.17
N ALA A 81 11.83 17.94 22.91
CA ALA A 81 10.84 18.75 22.21
C ALA A 81 10.26 19.84 23.13
N GLU A 82 10.06 19.54 24.42
CA GLU A 82 9.59 20.50 25.41
C GLU A 82 10.62 21.59 25.72
N GLU A 83 11.92 21.29 25.65
CA GLU A 83 12.99 22.28 25.83
C GLU A 83 13.12 23.31 24.68
N LEU A 84 12.45 23.08 23.55
CA LEU A 84 12.45 23.96 22.38
C LEU A 84 11.26 24.93 22.32
N GLU A 85 10.29 24.82 23.25
CA GLU A 85 9.15 25.74 23.42
C GLU A 85 9.43 26.84 24.46
#